data_AF-A0A1V2PMG7-F1
#
_entry.id   AF-A0A1V2PMG7-F1
#
_cell.length_a   1.000
_cell.length_b   1.000
_cell.length_c   1.000
_cell.angle_alpha   90.00
_cell.angle_beta   90.00
_cell.angle_gamma   90.00
#
_symmetry.space_group_name_H-M   'P 1'
#
loop_
_entity.id
_entity.type
_entity.pdbx_description
1 polymer ?
#
loop_
_entity_poly.entity_id
_entity_poly.type
_entity_poly.pdbx_seq_one_letter_code
_entity_poly.pdbx_strand_id
1 'polypeptide(L)'
;MLTAPPRLLLVHAHPDDESLWTGGTIAKYAANGAHVTLVTCTLGEEGEIIPDGLALLAAGESDQLGGYRNGELRAACAALGVVDHRYLGGIGRWRDSGMVGVPSNQHSRAFINGDFTEQAEQLLAILREVKPDVVVTYGPDGGYGHPDHIRAHEVTTVACAQADVRRVFHVVTSERATNAGVAELAAVADLPYRLPEPGELPVTPDDEITTVVPIADHLDAKLRALRAHQTQVTVWQDDSGSSCYALSNDIAQPIVGHEYYILASGRPDGADADLFGGLG
;
A
#
# COMPACT_ATOMS: atom_id res chain seq x y z
N MET A 1 -25.24 -22.33 -9.56
CA MET A 1 -25.56 -21.33 -8.51
C MET A 1 -24.69 -20.12 -8.79
N LEU A 2 -25.25 -18.91 -8.80
CA LEU A 2 -24.44 -17.69 -8.88
C LEU A 2 -23.83 -17.47 -7.50
N THR A 3 -22.56 -17.76 -7.32
CA THR A 3 -21.81 -17.38 -6.12
C THR A 3 -21.59 -15.87 -6.15
N ALA A 4 -21.72 -15.20 -5.01
CA ALA A 4 -21.38 -13.79 -4.92
C ALA A 4 -19.89 -13.59 -5.29
N PRO A 5 -19.51 -12.46 -5.93
CA PRO A 5 -18.11 -12.20 -6.24
C PRO A 5 -17.29 -12.13 -4.94
N PRO A 6 -16.03 -12.62 -4.94
CA PRO A 6 -15.13 -12.47 -3.80
C PRO A 6 -14.92 -11.00 -3.45
N ARG A 7 -14.75 -10.67 -2.16
CA ARG A 7 -14.59 -9.28 -1.71
C ARG A 7 -13.26 -9.10 -0.98
N LEU A 8 -12.43 -8.23 -1.51
CA LEU A 8 -11.14 -7.84 -0.97
C LEU A 8 -11.26 -6.44 -0.38
N LEU A 9 -10.76 -6.23 0.84
CA LEU A 9 -10.57 -4.90 1.40
C LEU A 9 -9.12 -4.69 1.79
N LEU A 10 -8.52 -3.59 1.36
CA LEU A 10 -7.15 -3.21 1.70
C LEU A 10 -7.17 -1.94 2.53
N VAL A 11 -6.39 -1.91 3.61
CA VAL A 11 -6.24 -0.73 4.48
C VAL A 11 -4.80 -0.23 4.40
N HIS A 12 -4.65 0.96 3.84
CA HIS A 12 -3.37 1.65 3.67
C HIS A 12 -3.37 3.01 4.37
N ALA A 13 -2.19 3.48 4.76
CA ALA A 13 -2.03 4.71 5.53
C ALA A 13 -2.13 5.94 4.63
N HIS A 14 -1.42 5.94 3.49
CA HIS A 14 -1.27 7.11 2.64
C HIS A 14 -1.60 6.83 1.16
N PRO A 15 -1.85 7.89 0.36
CA PRO A 15 -1.96 7.79 -1.10
C PRO A 15 -0.62 7.43 -1.77
N ASP A 16 -0.47 6.19 -2.25
CA ASP A 16 0.70 5.58 -2.95
C ASP A 16 0.97 4.16 -2.45
N ASP A 17 0.74 3.93 -1.15
CA ASP A 17 0.93 2.65 -0.48
C ASP A 17 0.18 1.52 -1.20
N GLU A 18 -1.03 1.76 -1.70
CA GLU A 18 -1.80 0.75 -2.41
C GLU A 18 -1.11 0.32 -3.71
N SER A 19 -0.39 1.23 -4.35
CA SER A 19 0.34 0.97 -5.58
C SER A 19 1.70 0.33 -5.30
N LEU A 20 2.40 0.78 -4.26
CA LEU A 20 3.71 0.28 -3.84
C LEU A 20 3.62 -1.17 -3.36
N TRP A 21 2.75 -1.42 -2.39
CA TRP A 21 2.67 -2.69 -1.66
C TRP A 21 1.77 -3.72 -2.34
N THR A 22 0.63 -3.30 -2.91
CA THR A 22 -0.45 -4.21 -3.28
C THR A 22 -1.01 -3.99 -4.70
N GLY A 23 -0.36 -3.13 -5.50
CA GLY A 23 -0.91 -2.66 -6.77
C GLY A 23 -1.17 -3.79 -7.76
N GLY A 24 -0.25 -4.76 -7.86
CA GLY A 24 -0.41 -5.90 -8.75
C GLY A 24 -1.55 -6.82 -8.30
N THR A 25 -1.68 -7.03 -7.00
CA THR A 25 -2.71 -7.86 -6.39
C THR A 25 -4.10 -7.23 -6.49
N ILE A 26 -4.20 -5.92 -6.28
CA ILE A 26 -5.42 -5.15 -6.52
C ILE A 26 -5.86 -5.33 -7.98
N ALA A 27 -4.96 -5.06 -8.93
CA ALA A 27 -5.25 -5.16 -10.35
C ALA A 27 -5.66 -6.59 -10.76
N LYS A 28 -4.98 -7.60 -10.22
CA LYS A 28 -5.32 -9.02 -10.43
C LYS A 28 -6.73 -9.35 -9.99
N TYR A 29 -7.08 -9.03 -8.75
CA TYR A 29 -8.39 -9.39 -8.21
C TYR A 29 -9.54 -8.58 -8.84
N ALA A 30 -9.32 -7.30 -9.10
CA ALA A 30 -10.28 -6.47 -9.83
C ALA A 30 -10.55 -7.03 -11.24
N ALA A 31 -9.50 -7.38 -11.99
CA ALA A 31 -9.63 -7.98 -13.32
C ALA A 31 -10.36 -9.34 -13.31
N ASN A 32 -10.22 -10.09 -12.22
CA ASN A 32 -10.90 -11.39 -12.01
C ASN A 32 -12.31 -11.26 -11.41
N GLY A 33 -12.86 -10.04 -11.32
CA GLY A 33 -14.23 -9.79 -10.90
C GLY A 33 -14.46 -9.80 -9.39
N ALA A 34 -13.40 -9.75 -8.58
CA ALA A 34 -13.54 -9.50 -7.15
C ALA A 34 -13.96 -8.04 -6.93
N HIS A 35 -14.79 -7.81 -5.93
CA HIS A 35 -15.10 -6.46 -5.47
C HIS A 35 -13.98 -5.99 -4.53
N VAL A 36 -13.17 -5.05 -5.03
CA VAL A 36 -12.03 -4.50 -4.28
C VAL A 36 -12.40 -3.16 -3.67
N THR A 37 -12.36 -3.08 -2.35
CA THR A 37 -12.48 -1.84 -1.58
C THR A 37 -11.10 -1.41 -1.08
N LEU A 38 -10.72 -0.15 -1.33
CA LEU A 38 -9.53 0.46 -0.77
C LEU A 38 -9.92 1.46 0.32
N VAL A 39 -9.35 1.31 1.51
CA VAL A 39 -9.42 2.29 2.59
C VAL A 39 -8.06 2.95 2.74
N THR A 40 -8.02 4.28 2.65
CA THR A 40 -6.84 5.09 2.93
C THR A 40 -7.05 5.89 4.21
N CYS A 41 -6.13 5.80 5.18
CA CYS A 41 -6.32 6.41 6.50
C CYS A 41 -6.18 7.93 6.47
N THR A 42 -5.25 8.46 5.67
CA THR A 42 -4.89 9.89 5.64
C THR A 42 -4.79 10.42 4.20
N LEU A 43 -4.55 11.72 4.04
CA LEU A 43 -4.31 12.33 2.73
C LEU A 43 -2.83 12.39 2.35
N GLY A 44 -1.91 12.00 3.25
CA GLY A 44 -0.49 12.14 3.00
C GLY A 44 -0.03 13.61 3.01
N GLU A 45 -0.60 14.43 3.89
CA GLU A 45 -0.34 15.86 3.95
C GLU A 45 1.12 16.24 4.24
N GLU A 46 1.88 15.35 4.89
CA GLU A 46 3.26 15.59 5.33
C GLU A 46 4.30 14.99 4.37
N GLY A 47 3.87 14.51 3.20
CA GLY A 47 4.76 13.92 2.20
C GLY A 47 5.78 14.91 1.63
N GLU A 48 6.93 14.39 1.24
CA GLU A 48 7.88 15.13 0.40
C GLU A 48 7.33 15.27 -1.03
N ILE A 49 7.91 16.16 -1.84
CA ILE A 49 7.42 16.46 -3.19
C ILE A 49 8.59 16.39 -4.18
N ILE A 50 8.53 15.43 -5.11
CA ILE A 50 9.57 15.24 -6.13
C ILE A 50 9.60 16.41 -7.15
N PRO A 51 8.47 16.84 -7.75
CA PRO A 51 8.54 17.89 -8.77
C PRO A 51 8.70 19.29 -8.14
N ASP A 52 9.80 19.98 -8.45
CA ASP A 52 10.07 21.36 -7.98
C ASP A 52 8.92 22.33 -8.23
N GLY A 53 8.23 22.18 -9.36
CA GLY A 53 7.08 23.02 -9.74
C GLY A 53 5.87 22.91 -8.79
N LEU A 54 5.86 21.90 -7.91
CA LEU A 54 4.81 21.64 -6.93
C LEU A 54 5.28 21.86 -5.48
N ALA A 55 6.52 22.26 -5.25
CA ALA A 55 7.12 22.35 -3.91
C ALA A 55 6.30 23.20 -2.91
N LEU A 56 5.61 24.24 -3.39
CA LEU A 56 4.79 25.11 -2.54
C LEU A 56 3.54 24.41 -1.96
N LEU A 57 3.20 23.19 -2.39
CA LEU A 57 2.10 22.41 -1.81
C LEU A 57 2.44 21.81 -0.43
N ALA A 58 3.73 21.74 -0.07
CA ALA A 58 4.20 21.12 1.16
C ALA A 58 3.55 21.71 2.43
N ALA A 59 3.50 20.92 3.50
CA ALA A 59 2.91 21.29 4.79
C ALA A 59 3.50 22.57 5.39
N GLY A 60 4.82 22.79 5.22
CA GLY A 60 5.51 24.01 5.68
C GLY A 60 5.23 25.25 4.83
N GLU A 61 4.60 25.10 3.67
CA GLU A 61 4.32 26.17 2.71
C GLU A 61 2.82 26.47 2.67
N SER A 62 2.08 25.95 1.68
CA SER A 62 0.64 26.16 1.57
C SER A 62 -0.21 25.10 2.29
N ASP A 63 0.39 23.98 2.73
CA ASP A 63 -0.32 22.86 3.36
C ASP A 63 -1.51 22.35 2.51
N GLN A 64 -1.26 22.15 1.21
CA GLN A 64 -2.28 21.72 0.23
C GLN A 64 -1.95 20.38 -0.45
N LEU A 65 -0.82 19.75 -0.12
CA LEU A 65 -0.38 18.50 -0.74
C LEU A 65 -1.43 17.39 -0.64
N GLY A 66 -2.09 17.23 0.52
CA GLY A 66 -3.08 16.16 0.69
C GLY A 66 -4.27 16.28 -0.28
N GLY A 67 -4.74 17.51 -0.54
CA GLY A 67 -5.80 17.75 -1.52
C GLY A 67 -5.36 17.39 -2.94
N TYR A 68 -4.10 17.65 -3.27
CA TYR A 68 -3.49 17.27 -4.54
C TYR A 68 -3.33 15.75 -4.68
N ARG A 69 -2.81 15.08 -3.66
CA ARG A 69 -2.60 13.61 -3.60
C ARG A 69 -3.90 12.82 -3.70
N ASN A 70 -5.04 13.37 -3.29
CA ASN A 70 -6.35 12.76 -3.57
C ASN A 70 -6.63 12.64 -5.07
N GLY A 71 -6.18 13.59 -5.89
CA GLY A 71 -6.25 13.48 -7.36
C GLY A 71 -5.38 12.36 -7.91
N GLU A 72 -4.15 12.25 -7.39
CA GLU A 72 -3.19 11.19 -7.74
C GLU A 72 -3.74 9.80 -7.38
N LEU A 73 -4.26 9.63 -6.17
CA LEU A 73 -4.89 8.38 -5.72
C LEU A 73 -6.08 7.98 -6.57
N ARG A 74 -6.93 8.93 -6.98
CA ARG A 74 -8.06 8.64 -7.86
C ARG A 74 -7.59 8.11 -9.22
N ALA A 75 -6.51 8.67 -9.76
CA ALA A 75 -5.92 8.19 -11.00
C ALA A 75 -5.27 6.80 -10.83
N ALA A 76 -4.60 6.55 -9.69
CA ALA A 76 -4.05 5.24 -9.35
C ALA A 76 -5.15 4.17 -9.20
N CYS A 77 -6.21 4.46 -8.43
CA CYS A 77 -7.39 3.60 -8.30
C CYS A 77 -7.99 3.23 -9.67
N ALA A 78 -8.13 4.21 -10.58
CA ALA A 78 -8.62 3.96 -11.93
C ALA A 78 -7.68 3.04 -12.74
N ALA A 79 -6.36 3.19 -12.60
CA ALA A 79 -5.37 2.33 -13.25
C ALA A 79 -5.39 0.89 -12.72
N LEU A 80 -5.70 0.71 -11.43
CA LEU A 80 -5.77 -0.58 -10.74
C LEU A 80 -7.16 -1.25 -10.81
N GLY A 81 -8.19 -0.55 -11.27
CA GLY A 81 -9.56 -1.07 -11.31
C GLY A 81 -10.32 -1.00 -9.98
N VAL A 82 -9.86 -0.17 -9.03
CA VAL A 82 -10.56 0.09 -7.77
C VAL A 82 -11.73 1.04 -8.03
N VAL A 83 -12.94 0.59 -7.70
CA VAL A 83 -14.18 1.38 -7.86
C VAL A 83 -14.81 1.81 -6.54
N ASP A 84 -14.38 1.21 -5.42
CA ASP A 84 -14.80 1.57 -4.06
C ASP A 84 -13.58 2.02 -3.27
N HIS A 85 -13.31 3.33 -3.28
CA HIS A 85 -12.28 3.96 -2.47
C HIS A 85 -12.90 4.80 -1.37
N ARG A 86 -12.35 4.70 -0.16
CA ARG A 86 -12.85 5.38 1.04
C ARG A 86 -11.69 5.94 1.85
N TYR A 87 -11.87 7.14 2.40
CA TYR A 87 -11.01 7.63 3.47
C TYR A 87 -11.56 7.22 4.83
N LEU A 88 -10.69 6.74 5.74
CA LEU A 88 -11.09 6.36 7.09
C LEU A 88 -11.71 7.57 7.82
N GLY A 89 -12.97 7.45 8.23
CA GLY A 89 -13.69 8.54 8.89
C GLY A 89 -14.05 9.74 8.00
N GLY A 90 -13.83 9.64 6.69
CA GLY A 90 -14.07 10.70 5.72
C GLY A 90 -12.80 11.44 5.29
N ILE A 91 -12.86 12.10 4.12
CA ILE A 91 -11.70 12.76 3.52
C ILE A 91 -11.14 13.85 4.46
N GLY A 92 -9.84 13.78 4.76
CA GLY A 92 -9.17 14.71 5.66
C GLY A 92 -9.57 14.56 7.14
N ARG A 93 -10.22 13.46 7.54
CA ARG A 93 -10.56 13.26 8.96
C ARG A 93 -9.32 13.13 9.82
N TRP A 94 -8.40 12.27 9.39
CA TRP A 94 -7.11 12.05 10.02
C TRP A 94 -6.01 12.58 9.12
N ARG A 95 -5.10 13.36 9.70
CA ARG A 95 -3.95 13.93 9.01
C ARG A 95 -2.80 12.92 9.06
N ASP A 96 -2.04 12.85 7.99
CA ASP A 96 -0.72 12.23 8.00
C ASP A 96 0.10 12.71 9.20
N SER A 97 0.66 11.76 9.95
CA SER A 97 1.44 12.06 11.14
C SER A 97 2.87 12.45 10.79
N GLY A 98 3.35 12.13 9.58
CA GLY A 98 4.77 12.18 9.21
C GLY A 98 5.61 11.14 9.96
N MET A 99 6.91 11.11 9.68
CA MET A 99 7.85 10.20 10.34
C MET A 99 7.97 10.43 11.85
N VAL A 100 8.47 9.43 12.57
CA VAL A 100 8.62 9.53 14.04
C VAL A 100 9.56 10.68 14.42
N GLY A 101 9.18 11.44 15.45
CA GLY A 101 9.99 12.52 16.02
C GLY A 101 9.89 13.86 15.29
N VAL A 102 9.10 13.99 14.23
CA VAL A 102 8.93 15.26 13.51
C VAL A 102 7.77 16.11 14.10
N PRO A 103 7.76 17.44 13.88
CA PRO A 103 6.75 18.32 14.49
C PRO A 103 5.29 17.97 14.16
N SER A 104 5.03 17.42 12.98
CA SER A 104 3.70 16.98 12.54
C SER A 104 3.10 15.90 13.45
N ASN A 105 3.93 15.11 14.15
CA ASN A 105 3.46 14.16 15.16
C ASN A 105 2.69 14.83 16.31
N GLN A 106 2.77 16.16 16.47
CA GLN A 106 2.03 16.91 17.50
C GLN A 106 0.75 17.56 16.97
N HIS A 107 0.46 17.44 15.66
CA HIS A 107 -0.74 18.00 15.08
C HIS A 107 -1.99 17.34 15.70
N SER A 108 -3.01 18.14 16.01
CA SER A 108 -4.20 17.66 16.74
C SER A 108 -5.03 16.64 15.96
N ARG A 109 -4.93 16.65 14.62
CA ARG A 109 -5.51 15.63 13.72
C ARG A 109 -4.53 14.54 13.29
N ALA A 110 -3.27 14.53 13.74
CA ALA A 110 -2.32 13.49 13.36
C ALA A 110 -2.93 12.12 13.65
N PHE A 111 -2.89 11.21 12.67
CA PHE A 111 -3.59 9.93 12.74
C PHE A 111 -3.15 9.11 13.96
N ILE A 112 -1.87 9.16 14.34
CA ILE A 112 -1.38 8.49 15.55
C ILE A 112 -1.91 9.08 16.87
N ASN A 113 -2.33 10.34 16.87
CA ASN A 113 -2.91 11.01 18.04
C ASN A 113 -4.44 10.93 18.09
N GLY A 114 -5.08 10.47 17.01
CA GLY A 114 -6.53 10.32 16.96
C GLY A 114 -7.03 9.34 18.02
N ASP A 115 -8.30 9.49 18.40
CA ASP A 115 -8.93 8.54 19.32
C ASP A 115 -8.98 7.16 18.67
N PHE A 116 -8.28 6.21 19.27
CA PHE A 116 -8.12 4.87 18.72
C PHE A 116 -9.45 4.13 18.61
N THR A 117 -10.35 4.29 19.59
CA THR A 117 -11.66 3.65 19.59
C THR A 117 -12.50 4.18 18.43
N GLU A 118 -12.51 5.49 18.22
CA GLU A 118 -13.18 6.11 17.09
C GLU A 118 -12.64 5.58 15.75
N GLN A 119 -11.32 5.49 15.58
CA GLN A 119 -10.71 4.96 14.36
C GLN A 119 -11.10 3.51 14.08
N ALA A 120 -11.08 2.66 15.11
CA ALA A 120 -11.49 1.26 15.03
C ALA A 120 -12.99 1.13 14.70
N GLU A 121 -13.84 1.96 15.29
CA GLU A 121 -15.29 1.99 15.01
C GLU A 121 -15.58 2.45 13.58
N GLN A 122 -14.84 3.45 13.07
CA GLN A 122 -14.95 3.93 11.69
C GLN A 122 -14.60 2.81 10.69
N LEU A 123 -13.51 2.08 10.92
CA LEU A 123 -13.14 0.95 10.06
C LEU A 123 -14.13 -0.21 10.19
N LEU A 124 -14.56 -0.53 11.41
CA LEU A 124 -15.57 -1.57 11.65
C LEU A 124 -16.89 -1.28 10.93
N ALA A 125 -17.30 -0.01 10.85
CA ALA A 125 -18.47 0.38 10.07
C ALA A 125 -18.30 0.03 8.59
N ILE A 126 -17.14 0.32 8.00
CA ILE A 126 -16.81 -0.07 6.61
C ILE A 126 -16.82 -1.59 6.46
N LEU A 127 -16.17 -2.32 7.38
CA LEU A 127 -16.14 -3.79 7.35
C LEU A 127 -17.55 -4.40 7.42
N ARG A 128 -18.48 -3.82 8.21
CA ARG A 128 -19.87 -4.30 8.30
C ARG A 128 -20.70 -4.01 7.06
N GLU A 129 -20.37 -2.95 6.33
CA GLU A 129 -21.02 -2.58 5.08
C GLU A 129 -20.52 -3.46 3.92
N VAL A 130 -19.20 -3.49 3.72
CA VAL A 130 -18.54 -4.22 2.62
C VAL A 130 -18.56 -5.73 2.88
N LYS A 131 -18.44 -6.12 4.15
CA LYS A 131 -18.34 -7.51 4.65
C LYS A 131 -17.23 -8.31 3.94
N PRO A 132 -16.00 -7.79 3.80
CA PRO A 132 -14.98 -8.43 2.98
C PRO A 132 -14.67 -9.86 3.42
N ASP A 133 -14.39 -10.76 2.47
CA ASP A 133 -13.96 -12.12 2.79
C ASP A 133 -12.48 -12.13 3.20
N VAL A 134 -11.68 -11.25 2.57
CA VAL A 134 -10.24 -11.08 2.80
C VAL A 134 -9.93 -9.62 3.12
N VAL A 135 -9.11 -9.38 4.14
CA VAL A 135 -8.54 -8.07 4.46
C VAL A 135 -7.01 -8.11 4.35
N VAL A 136 -6.42 -7.06 3.78
CA VAL A 136 -4.97 -6.84 3.72
C VAL A 136 -4.60 -5.54 4.43
N THR A 137 -3.56 -5.57 5.26
CA THR A 137 -2.95 -4.38 5.89
C THR A 137 -1.47 -4.64 6.15
N TYR A 138 -0.81 -3.80 6.94
CA TYR A 138 0.61 -3.95 7.30
C TYR A 138 0.83 -5.00 8.39
N GLY A 139 2.08 -5.44 8.55
CA GLY A 139 2.52 -6.13 9.76
C GLY A 139 2.57 -5.21 10.98
N PRO A 140 2.82 -5.76 12.19
CA PRO A 140 2.87 -4.98 13.44
C PRO A 140 3.92 -3.87 13.47
N ASP A 141 4.97 -4.00 12.64
CA ASP A 141 6.04 -3.03 12.48
C ASP A 141 5.73 -1.94 11.43
N GLY A 142 4.61 -2.04 10.72
CA GLY A 142 4.25 -1.12 9.64
C GLY A 142 5.13 -1.25 8.39
N GLY A 143 5.90 -2.34 8.26
CA GLY A 143 6.83 -2.60 7.14
C GLY A 143 8.19 -1.89 7.29
N TYR A 144 8.21 -0.57 7.47
CA TYR A 144 9.44 0.21 7.68
C TYR A 144 9.41 1.11 8.91
N GLY A 145 8.46 0.88 9.82
CA GLY A 145 8.34 1.65 11.06
C GLY A 145 7.62 2.99 10.93
N HIS A 146 6.93 3.26 9.81
CA HIS A 146 6.11 4.46 9.71
C HIS A 146 4.99 4.43 10.78
N PRO A 147 4.85 5.47 11.60
CA PRO A 147 3.89 5.45 12.72
C PRO A 147 2.43 5.28 12.25
N ASP A 148 2.05 5.87 11.11
CA ASP A 148 0.71 5.67 10.54
C ASP A 148 0.47 4.25 9.99
N HIS A 149 1.50 3.54 9.52
CA HIS A 149 1.36 2.15 9.06
C HIS A 149 1.09 1.24 10.26
N ILE A 150 1.81 1.46 11.36
CA ILE A 150 1.59 0.77 12.63
C ILE A 150 0.18 1.05 13.13
N ARG A 151 -0.26 2.32 13.15
CA ARG A 151 -1.62 2.67 13.56
C ARG A 151 -2.68 2.02 12.65
N ALA A 152 -2.47 2.00 11.35
CA ALA A 152 -3.37 1.33 10.40
C ALA A 152 -3.46 -0.18 10.65
N HIS A 153 -2.33 -0.83 10.96
CA HIS A 153 -2.29 -2.24 11.39
C HIS A 153 -3.11 -2.45 12.68
N GLU A 154 -2.90 -1.64 13.72
CA GLU A 154 -3.59 -1.77 15.01
C GLU A 154 -5.11 -1.61 14.86
N VAL A 155 -5.53 -0.54 14.16
CA VAL A 155 -6.94 -0.23 13.88
C VAL A 155 -7.60 -1.36 13.08
N THR A 156 -6.91 -1.87 12.06
CA THR A 156 -7.40 -2.99 11.23
C THR A 156 -7.54 -4.27 12.03
N THR A 157 -6.54 -4.60 12.84
CA THR A 157 -6.55 -5.80 13.68
C THR A 157 -7.74 -5.81 14.64
N VAL A 158 -8.00 -4.69 15.33
CA VAL A 158 -9.12 -4.56 16.27
C VAL A 158 -10.49 -4.56 15.57
N ALA A 159 -10.59 -3.92 14.40
CA ALA A 159 -11.83 -3.91 13.63
C ALA A 159 -12.17 -5.29 13.05
N CYS A 160 -11.17 -6.00 12.50
CA CYS A 160 -11.35 -7.35 11.95
C CYS A 160 -11.76 -8.37 13.01
N ALA A 161 -11.27 -8.25 14.26
CA ALA A 161 -11.68 -9.11 15.37
C ALA A 161 -13.19 -9.00 15.70
N GLN A 162 -13.87 -7.96 15.22
CA GLN A 162 -15.29 -7.68 15.47
C GLN A 162 -16.16 -7.82 14.21
N ALA A 163 -15.59 -8.29 13.09
CA ALA A 163 -16.25 -8.49 11.81
C ALA A 163 -16.08 -9.94 11.33
N ASP A 164 -16.99 -10.40 10.46
CA ASP A 164 -16.91 -11.73 9.86
C ASP A 164 -15.94 -11.72 8.67
N VAL A 165 -14.64 -11.63 8.96
CA VAL A 165 -13.54 -11.66 7.99
C VAL A 165 -12.93 -13.06 7.99
N ARG A 166 -12.85 -13.71 6.84
CA ARG A 166 -12.37 -15.10 6.74
C ARG A 166 -10.85 -15.20 6.79
N ARG A 167 -10.16 -14.18 6.26
CA ARG A 167 -8.69 -14.08 6.32
C ARG A 167 -8.21 -12.65 6.46
N VAL A 168 -7.15 -12.48 7.23
CA VAL A 168 -6.37 -11.24 7.32
C VAL A 168 -4.93 -11.55 6.90
N PHE A 169 -4.39 -10.75 6.00
CA PHE A 169 -3.01 -10.84 5.55
C PHE A 169 -2.25 -9.56 5.88
N HIS A 170 -0.99 -9.72 6.25
CA HIS A 170 -0.01 -8.65 6.28
C HIS A 170 0.73 -8.62 4.96
N VAL A 171 0.75 -7.47 4.28
CA VAL A 171 1.61 -7.27 3.12
C VAL A 171 3.06 -7.07 3.56
N VAL A 172 3.99 -7.70 2.83
CA VAL A 172 5.43 -7.68 3.13
C VAL A 172 6.24 -7.67 1.84
N THR A 173 7.55 -7.45 1.96
CA THR A 173 8.52 -7.54 0.87
C THR A 173 9.43 -8.76 1.08
N SER A 174 9.66 -9.56 0.03
CA SER A 174 10.58 -10.70 0.11
C SER A 174 12.04 -10.23 0.06
N GLU A 175 12.85 -10.68 1.02
CA GLU A 175 14.30 -10.45 1.02
C GLU A 175 14.95 -11.00 -0.26
N ARG A 176 14.66 -12.25 -0.62
CA ARG A 176 15.23 -12.87 -1.81
C ARG A 176 14.85 -12.15 -3.10
N ALA A 177 13.57 -11.80 -3.26
CA ALA A 177 13.10 -11.15 -4.47
C ALA A 177 13.65 -9.73 -4.61
N THR A 178 13.71 -9.00 -3.50
CA THR A 178 14.28 -7.66 -3.46
C THR A 178 15.77 -7.69 -3.81
N ASN A 179 16.54 -8.60 -3.19
CA ASN A 179 17.97 -8.74 -3.47
C ASN A 179 18.25 -9.17 -4.92
N ALA A 180 17.44 -10.07 -5.47
CA ALA A 180 17.54 -10.46 -6.87
C ALA A 180 17.26 -9.27 -7.81
N GLY A 181 16.19 -8.52 -7.56
CA GLY A 181 15.86 -7.32 -8.35
C GLY A 181 16.92 -6.23 -8.24
N VAL A 182 17.50 -5.98 -7.07
CA VAL A 182 18.62 -5.04 -6.90
C VAL A 182 19.85 -5.50 -7.69
N ALA A 183 20.15 -6.80 -7.69
CA ALA A 183 21.26 -7.35 -8.48
C ALA A 183 21.03 -7.21 -9.99
N GLU A 184 19.79 -7.34 -10.47
CA GLU A 184 19.42 -7.06 -11.85
C GLU A 184 19.61 -5.57 -12.19
N LEU A 185 19.15 -4.67 -11.32
CA LEU A 185 19.35 -3.22 -11.50
C LEU A 185 20.83 -2.83 -11.49
N ALA A 186 21.66 -3.52 -10.72
CA ALA A 186 23.11 -3.28 -10.70
C ALA A 186 23.80 -3.63 -12.03
N ALA A 187 23.17 -4.43 -12.89
CA ALA A 187 23.65 -4.75 -14.22
C ALA A 187 23.15 -3.77 -15.31
N VAL A 188 22.23 -2.86 -14.97
CA VAL A 188 21.66 -1.87 -15.88
C VAL A 188 22.64 -0.71 -16.06
N ALA A 189 22.95 -0.39 -17.31
CA ALA A 189 23.74 0.80 -17.65
C ALA A 189 22.88 2.06 -17.47
N ASP A 190 23.49 3.15 -16.99
CA ASP A 190 22.87 4.48 -16.90
C ASP A 190 21.58 4.55 -16.05
N LEU A 191 21.49 3.73 -14.99
CA LEU A 191 20.42 3.84 -14.00
C LEU A 191 20.42 5.26 -13.40
N PRO A 192 19.29 6.00 -13.43
CA PRO A 192 19.27 7.40 -13.00
C PRO A 192 19.24 7.58 -11.47
N TYR A 193 19.14 6.49 -10.72
CA TYR A 193 19.00 6.47 -9.27
C TYR A 193 20.16 5.73 -8.62
N ARG A 194 20.38 6.00 -7.34
CA ARG A 194 21.37 5.28 -6.54
C ARG A 194 20.85 3.87 -6.22
N LEU A 195 21.70 2.86 -6.32
CA LEU A 195 21.39 1.53 -5.82
C LEU A 195 21.32 1.53 -4.28
N PRO A 196 20.40 0.75 -3.68
CA PRO A 196 20.30 0.65 -2.23
C PRO A 196 21.56 -0.01 -1.64
N GLU A 197 21.98 0.45 -0.47
CA GLU A 197 22.99 -0.24 0.33
C GLU A 197 22.41 -1.51 0.98
N PRO A 198 23.25 -2.49 1.36
CA PRO A 198 22.77 -3.68 2.06
C PRO A 198 21.98 -3.32 3.34
N GLY A 199 20.72 -3.78 3.41
CA GLY A 199 19.82 -3.50 4.53
C GLY A 199 19.11 -2.15 4.48
N GLU A 200 19.31 -1.35 3.44
CA GLU A 200 18.64 -0.05 3.28
C GLU A 200 17.16 -0.19 2.90
N LEU A 201 16.81 -1.24 2.15
CA LEU A 201 15.42 -1.56 1.84
C LEU A 201 14.83 -2.46 2.93
N PRO A 202 13.62 -2.14 3.44
CA PRO A 202 12.91 -3.00 4.38
C PRO A 202 12.52 -4.31 3.68
N VAL A 203 12.86 -5.43 4.31
CA VAL A 203 12.59 -6.78 3.79
C VAL A 203 12.18 -7.73 4.91
N THR A 204 11.43 -8.75 4.54
CA THR A 204 11.02 -9.85 5.41
C THR A 204 11.74 -11.13 4.99
N PRO A 205 12.26 -11.93 5.95
CA PRO A 205 12.79 -13.25 5.66
C PRO A 205 11.78 -14.14 4.94
N ASP A 206 12.20 -14.79 3.85
CA ASP A 206 11.29 -15.59 3.00
C ASP A 206 10.63 -16.78 3.71
N ASP A 207 11.19 -17.27 4.83
CA ASP A 207 10.60 -18.35 5.63
C ASP A 207 9.42 -17.90 6.52
N GLU A 208 9.24 -16.60 6.71
CA GLU A 208 8.06 -16.01 7.35
C GLU A 208 6.89 -15.81 6.36
N ILE A 209 7.18 -15.75 5.06
CA ILE A 209 6.18 -15.52 4.01
C ILE A 209 5.32 -16.76 3.82
N THR A 210 4.01 -16.60 3.94
CA THR A 210 3.05 -17.72 3.79
C THR A 210 2.41 -17.76 2.41
N THR A 211 2.41 -16.63 1.69
CA THR A 211 1.61 -16.45 0.49
C THR A 211 2.35 -15.59 -0.53
N VAL A 212 2.39 -16.05 -1.78
CA VAL A 212 3.04 -15.39 -2.90
C VAL A 212 2.05 -15.23 -4.04
N VAL A 213 1.63 -14.00 -4.32
CA VAL A 213 0.67 -13.70 -5.39
C VAL A 213 1.45 -13.32 -6.65
N PRO A 214 1.39 -14.11 -7.74
CA PRO A 214 1.97 -13.70 -9.02
C PRO A 214 1.16 -12.55 -9.60
N ILE A 215 1.87 -11.49 -10.01
CA ILE A 215 1.31 -10.23 -10.55
C ILE A 215 1.88 -9.85 -11.91
N ALA A 216 2.73 -10.68 -12.52
CA ALA A 216 3.42 -10.39 -13.77
C ALA A 216 2.46 -9.90 -14.89
N ASP A 217 1.31 -10.55 -15.05
CA ASP A 217 0.28 -10.19 -16.05
C ASP A 217 -0.45 -8.86 -15.75
N HIS A 218 -0.20 -8.28 -14.57
CA HIS A 218 -0.84 -7.07 -14.06
C HIS A 218 0.17 -5.95 -13.77
N LEU A 219 1.46 -6.13 -14.09
CA LEU A 219 2.50 -5.12 -13.87
C LEU A 219 2.20 -3.80 -14.57
N ASP A 220 1.65 -3.84 -15.78
CA ASP A 220 1.27 -2.62 -16.50
C ASP A 220 0.28 -1.75 -15.72
N ALA A 221 -0.67 -2.36 -15.01
CA ALA A 221 -1.61 -1.63 -14.16
C ALA A 221 -0.91 -1.03 -12.95
N LYS A 222 -0.06 -1.80 -12.27
CA LYS A 222 0.78 -1.32 -11.15
C LYS A 222 1.66 -0.15 -11.57
N LEU A 223 2.33 -0.24 -12.72
CA LEU A 223 3.21 0.81 -13.24
C LEU A 223 2.44 2.10 -13.58
N ARG A 224 1.24 1.99 -14.16
CA ARG A 224 0.39 3.17 -14.39
C ARG A 224 -0.06 3.81 -13.08
N ALA A 225 -0.34 3.00 -12.07
CA ALA A 225 -0.75 3.49 -10.75
C ALA A 225 0.40 4.18 -10.01
N LEU A 226 1.60 3.60 -10.01
CA LEU A 226 2.81 4.24 -9.49
C LEU A 226 3.08 5.58 -10.18
N ARG A 227 2.96 5.65 -11.51
CA ARG A 227 3.11 6.90 -12.28
C ARG A 227 2.03 7.95 -12.00
N ALA A 228 0.90 7.57 -11.42
CA ALA A 228 -0.15 8.51 -11.05
C ALA A 228 0.24 9.30 -9.79
N HIS A 229 1.08 8.75 -8.93
CA HIS A 229 1.62 9.37 -7.72
C HIS A 229 2.87 10.20 -8.01
N GLN A 230 2.78 11.15 -8.94
CA GLN A 230 3.92 11.91 -9.46
C GLN A 230 4.65 12.74 -8.40
N THR A 231 3.96 13.14 -7.33
CA THR A 231 4.60 13.85 -6.22
C THR A 231 5.48 12.94 -5.37
N GLN A 232 5.22 11.61 -5.36
CA GLN A 232 5.83 10.65 -4.42
C GLN A 232 6.72 9.61 -5.10
N VAL A 233 6.43 9.24 -6.35
CA VAL A 233 7.05 8.12 -7.05
C VAL A 233 7.47 8.52 -8.45
N THR A 234 8.74 8.27 -8.79
CA THR A 234 9.20 8.31 -10.19
C THR A 234 9.43 6.89 -10.69
N VAL A 235 8.85 6.55 -11.83
CA VAL A 235 9.04 5.25 -12.49
C VAL A 235 9.96 5.42 -13.69
N TRP A 236 11.06 4.67 -13.71
CA TRP A 236 11.99 4.61 -14.82
C TRP A 236 11.89 3.27 -15.54
N GLN A 237 11.94 3.31 -16.87
CA GLN A 237 12.03 2.15 -17.74
C GLN A 237 12.97 2.46 -18.90
N ASP A 238 13.80 1.50 -19.30
CA ASP A 238 14.61 1.59 -20.51
C ASP A 238 13.94 0.88 -21.70
N ASP A 239 14.62 0.94 -22.86
CA ASP A 239 14.18 0.28 -24.09
C ASP A 239 14.33 -1.26 -24.04
N SER A 240 15.08 -1.78 -23.06
CA SER A 240 15.31 -3.23 -22.90
C SER A 240 14.23 -3.91 -22.04
N GLY A 241 13.38 -3.11 -21.38
CA GLY A 241 12.31 -3.56 -20.49
C GLY A 241 12.73 -3.62 -19.02
N SER A 242 13.96 -3.22 -18.68
CA SER A 242 14.37 -3.01 -17.29
C SER A 242 13.57 -1.86 -16.69
N SER A 243 13.17 -2.02 -15.43
CA SER A 243 12.34 -1.02 -14.76
C SER A 243 12.60 -0.98 -13.26
N CYS A 244 12.53 0.23 -12.71
CA CYS A 244 12.54 0.49 -11.28
C CYS A 244 11.66 1.69 -10.98
N TYR A 245 11.45 1.93 -9.69
CA TYR A 245 10.95 3.22 -9.22
C TYR A 245 11.88 3.79 -8.16
N ALA A 246 11.73 5.07 -7.87
CA ALA A 246 12.38 5.73 -6.75
C ALA A 246 11.38 6.67 -6.06
N LEU A 247 11.63 6.92 -4.77
CA LEU A 247 10.95 7.95 -4.00
C LEU A 247 11.82 9.22 -4.01
N SER A 248 11.50 10.21 -3.16
CA SER A 248 12.28 11.45 -3.02
C SER A 248 13.73 11.24 -2.55
N ASN A 249 14.06 10.05 -2.04
CA ASN A 249 15.41 9.69 -1.60
C ASN A 249 16.34 9.25 -2.73
N ASP A 250 15.86 9.22 -3.99
CA ASP A 250 16.61 8.80 -5.18
C ASP A 250 17.22 7.37 -5.08
N ILE A 251 16.60 6.50 -4.29
CA ILE A 251 17.00 5.10 -4.15
C ILE A 251 16.17 4.23 -5.11
N ALA A 252 16.86 3.50 -5.97
CA ALA A 252 16.25 2.56 -6.89
C ALA A 252 15.59 1.39 -6.14
N GLN A 253 14.31 1.15 -6.42
CA GLN A 253 13.55 0.01 -5.92
C GLN A 253 13.12 -0.88 -7.09
N PRO A 254 13.37 -2.19 -7.03
CA PRO A 254 13.04 -3.10 -8.12
C PRO A 254 11.52 -3.28 -8.25
N ILE A 255 11.07 -3.44 -9.50
CA ILE A 255 9.69 -3.85 -9.78
C ILE A 255 9.65 -5.37 -9.89
N VAL A 256 9.14 -6.02 -8.85
CA VAL A 256 9.07 -7.49 -8.76
C VAL A 256 7.78 -8.05 -9.36
N GLY A 257 7.85 -9.25 -9.94
CA GLY A 257 6.70 -9.94 -10.57
C GLY A 257 5.74 -10.64 -9.61
N HIS A 258 5.96 -10.55 -8.31
CA HIS A 258 5.13 -11.13 -7.26
C HIS A 258 4.95 -10.15 -6.10
N GLU A 259 3.82 -10.24 -5.41
CA GLU A 259 3.60 -9.57 -4.13
C GLU A 259 3.44 -10.62 -3.02
N TYR A 260 3.92 -10.29 -1.83
CA TYR A 260 4.18 -11.25 -0.77
C TYR A 260 3.37 -10.92 0.48
N TYR A 261 2.90 -11.96 1.16
CA TYR A 261 2.00 -11.81 2.30
C TYR A 261 2.30 -12.84 3.39
N ILE A 262 1.96 -12.45 4.62
CA ILE A 262 1.88 -13.34 5.78
C ILE A 262 0.41 -13.46 6.18
N LEU A 263 -0.11 -14.69 6.28
CA LEU A 263 -1.44 -14.98 6.77
C LEU A 263 -1.47 -14.76 8.29
N ALA A 264 -2.04 -13.63 8.71
CA ALA A 264 -2.12 -13.24 10.11
C ALA A 264 -3.27 -13.95 10.85
N SER A 265 -4.37 -14.22 10.15
CA SER A 265 -5.53 -14.91 10.71
C SER A 265 -6.35 -15.59 9.61
N GLY A 266 -7.00 -16.70 9.95
CA GLY A 266 -7.84 -17.49 9.05
C GLY A 266 -7.24 -18.85 8.68
N ARG A 267 -7.96 -19.63 7.87
CA ARG A 267 -7.52 -20.97 7.45
C ARG A 267 -6.48 -20.88 6.32
N PRO A 268 -5.34 -21.60 6.39
CA PRO A 268 -4.28 -21.53 5.37
C PRO A 268 -4.57 -22.31 4.09
N ASP A 269 -5.60 -23.17 4.07
CA ASP A 269 -5.86 -24.09 2.96
C ASP A 269 -5.97 -23.34 1.62
N GLY A 270 -5.04 -23.58 0.69
CA GLY A 270 -5.01 -22.98 -0.64
C GLY A 270 -4.59 -21.51 -0.69
N ALA A 271 -4.13 -20.93 0.44
CA ALA A 271 -3.74 -19.53 0.52
C ALA A 271 -2.31 -19.25 0.01
N ASP A 272 -1.53 -20.25 -0.38
CA ASP A 272 -0.11 -20.14 -0.71
C ASP A 272 0.16 -19.33 -2.00
N ALA A 273 -0.76 -19.36 -2.96
CA ALA A 273 -0.64 -18.62 -4.22
C ALA A 273 -1.85 -17.72 -4.57
N ASP A 274 -2.88 -17.72 -3.71
CA ASP A 274 -4.12 -16.97 -3.90
C ASP A 274 -4.75 -16.63 -2.54
N LEU A 275 -4.92 -15.34 -2.24
CA LEU A 275 -5.55 -14.87 -1.01
C LEU A 275 -6.95 -15.48 -0.78
N PHE A 276 -7.68 -15.80 -1.85
CA PHE A 276 -9.01 -16.42 -1.80
C PHE A 276 -9.00 -17.95 -1.96
N GLY A 277 -7.85 -18.55 -2.23
CA GLY A 277 -7.76 -19.97 -2.54
C GLY A 277 -8.32 -20.83 -1.40
N GLY A 278 -9.14 -21.83 -1.73
CA GLY A 278 -9.81 -22.68 -0.73
C GLY A 278 -10.97 -22.04 0.05
N LEU A 279 -11.38 -20.80 -0.25
CA LEU A 279 -12.56 -20.18 0.38
C LEU A 279 -13.89 -20.51 -0.35
N GLY A 280 -13.85 -21.10 -1.54
CA GLY A 280 -15.02 -21.48 -2.36
C GLY A 280 -15.68 -22.79 -1.98
#